data_AF-A0A662V6A0-F1
#
_entry.id   AF-A0A662V6A0-F1
#
_cell.length_a   1.000
_cell.length_b   1.000
_cell.length_c   1.000
_cell.angle_alpha   90.00
_cell.angle_beta   90.00
_cell.angle_gamma   90.00
#
_symmetry.space_group_name_H-M   'P 1'
#
loop_
_entity.id
_entity.type
_entity.pdbx_description
1 polymer ?
#
loop_
_entity_poly.entity_id
_entity_poly.type
_entity_poly.pdbx_seq_one_letter_code
_entity_poly.pdbx_strand_id
1 'polypeptide(L)'
;MEFDLKKLRFNPAPPSIKEGRKFSKSPMEVFLKIEDILSHYALGNIDYEHAIKALNYARNAIIPKLSYNKDVKEGLIRAYDEAIKLLTKLKSRERVKEWLLSNGPPRRIVTLTDFMKN
;
A
#
# COMPACT_ATOMS: atom_id res chain seq x y z
N MET A 1 -12.45 -5.10 11.48
CA MET A 1 -11.04 -4.81 11.11
C MET A 1 -11.03 -3.45 10.44
N GLU A 2 -10.22 -2.51 10.92
CA GLU A 2 -10.21 -1.13 10.42
C GLU A 2 -8.96 -0.86 9.58
N PHE A 3 -9.19 -0.54 8.30
CA PHE A 3 -8.17 -0.26 7.29
C PHE A 3 -7.87 1.24 7.22
N ASP A 4 -7.27 1.78 8.27
CA ASP A 4 -6.90 3.20 8.37
C ASP A 4 -5.55 3.48 7.71
N LEU A 5 -5.54 4.37 6.71
CA LEU A 5 -4.34 4.77 5.98
C LEU A 5 -3.22 5.33 6.88
N LYS A 6 -3.52 5.89 8.06
CA LYS A 6 -2.50 6.34 9.02
C LYS A 6 -1.61 5.20 9.55
N LYS A 7 -2.02 3.94 9.35
CA LYS A 7 -1.20 2.75 9.69
C LYS A 7 -0.16 2.43 8.61
N LEU A 8 -0.22 3.08 7.45
CA LEU A 8 0.75 2.93 6.37
C LEU A 8 1.99 3.79 6.64
N ARG A 9 3.17 3.24 6.41
CA ARG A 9 4.46 3.90 6.64
C ARG A 9 5.34 3.79 5.41
N PHE A 10 6.31 4.68 5.28
CA PHE A 10 7.23 4.63 4.14
C PHE A 10 7.99 3.31 4.13
N ASN A 11 7.91 2.55 3.04
CA ASN A 11 8.72 1.36 2.84
C ASN A 11 9.87 1.69 1.87
N PRO A 12 11.15 1.70 2.32
CA PRO A 12 12.28 2.01 1.45
C PRO A 12 12.58 0.88 0.44
N ALA A 13 12.07 -0.33 0.68
CA ALA A 13 12.24 -1.50 -0.18
C ALA A 13 10.89 -2.22 -0.39
N PRO A 14 9.93 -1.57 -1.07
CA PRO A 14 8.61 -2.15 -1.28
C PRO A 14 8.69 -3.39 -2.19
N PRO A 15 7.94 -4.47 -1.88
CA PRO A 15 7.79 -5.61 -2.78
C PRO A 15 7.21 -5.20 -4.13
N SER A 16 7.56 -5.94 -5.18
CA SER A 16 7.07 -5.72 -6.55
C SER A 16 5.55 -5.51 -6.62
N ILE A 17 5.13 -4.55 -7.46
CA ILE A 17 3.71 -4.25 -7.71
C ILE A 17 2.98 -5.46 -8.29
N LYS A 18 3.63 -6.25 -9.15
CA LYS A 18 2.96 -7.39 -9.81
C LYS A 18 2.87 -8.63 -8.92
N GLU A 19 3.93 -8.94 -8.16
CA GLU A 19 4.07 -10.27 -7.53
C GLU A 19 4.32 -10.25 -6.02
N GLY A 20 4.49 -9.08 -5.41
CA GLY A 20 5.02 -8.98 -4.04
C GLY A 20 4.09 -9.43 -2.91
N ARG A 21 2.76 -9.34 -3.07
CA ARG A 21 1.78 -9.62 -2.01
C ARG A 21 0.86 -10.77 -2.41
N LYS A 22 0.56 -11.67 -1.47
CA LYS A 22 -0.36 -12.79 -1.71
C LYS A 22 -1.73 -12.48 -1.13
N PHE A 23 -2.61 -11.95 -1.97
CA PHE A 23 -3.94 -11.47 -1.55
C PHE A 23 -4.88 -12.55 -1.04
N SER A 24 -4.59 -13.84 -1.26
CA SER A 24 -5.31 -14.96 -0.68
C SER A 24 -4.96 -15.23 0.78
N LYS A 25 -3.83 -14.71 1.29
CA LYS A 25 -3.38 -14.99 2.66
C LYS A 25 -4.17 -14.23 3.71
N SER A 26 -4.38 -12.93 3.52
CA SER A 26 -5.13 -12.11 4.46
C SER A 26 -5.58 -10.78 3.85
N PRO A 27 -6.66 -10.17 4.38
CA PRO A 27 -7.05 -8.81 3.99
C PRO A 27 -5.95 -7.78 4.22
N MET A 28 -5.08 -8.02 5.21
CA MET A 28 -3.96 -7.14 5.52
C MET A 28 -2.94 -7.09 4.38
N GLU A 29 -2.72 -8.19 3.65
CA GLU A 29 -1.85 -8.21 2.47
C GLU A 29 -2.38 -7.32 1.35
N VAL A 30 -3.71 -7.24 1.22
CA VAL A 30 -4.36 -6.34 0.26
C VAL A 30 -4.22 -4.90 0.71
N PHE A 31 -4.46 -4.62 1.99
CA PHE A 31 -4.30 -3.29 2.56
C PHE A 31 -2.86 -2.77 2.45
N LEU A 32 -1.86 -3.59 2.78
CA LEU A 32 -0.45 -3.23 2.68
C LEU A 32 0.02 -3.03 1.23
N LYS A 33 -0.73 -3.51 0.24
CA LYS A 33 -0.43 -3.18 -1.16
C LYS A 33 -0.53 -1.68 -1.42
N ILE A 34 -1.41 -0.97 -0.70
CA ILE A 34 -1.48 0.49 -0.78
C ILE A 34 -0.13 1.09 -0.34
N GLU A 35 0.45 0.61 0.77
CA GLU A 35 1.78 1.02 1.25
C GLU A 35 2.84 0.84 0.17
N ASP A 36 2.85 -0.34 -0.44
CA ASP A 36 3.83 -0.70 -1.46
C ASP A 36 3.71 0.23 -2.68
N ILE A 37 2.49 0.48 -3.18
CA ILE A 37 2.25 1.35 -4.33
C ILE A 37 2.66 2.80 -4.03
N LEU A 38 2.23 3.35 -2.88
CA LEU A 38 2.59 4.71 -2.48
C LEU A 38 4.10 4.86 -2.29
N SER A 39 4.75 3.84 -1.73
CA SER A 39 6.21 3.83 -1.56
C SER A 39 6.94 3.74 -2.90
N HIS A 40 6.47 2.91 -3.85
CA HIS A 40 7.03 2.87 -5.20
C HIS A 40 6.90 4.22 -5.92
N TYR A 41 5.74 4.89 -5.80
CA TYR A 41 5.56 6.23 -6.37
C TYR A 41 6.49 7.25 -5.72
N ALA A 42 6.55 7.28 -4.39
CA ALA A 42 7.43 8.16 -3.63
C ALA A 42 8.92 7.97 -3.94
N LEU A 43 9.33 6.72 -4.24
CA LEU A 43 10.69 6.37 -4.66
C LEU A 43 10.96 6.68 -6.15
N GLY A 44 9.94 7.02 -6.93
CA GLY A 44 10.07 7.23 -8.37
C GLY A 44 10.16 5.96 -9.21
N ASN A 45 9.93 4.79 -8.61
CA ASN A 45 9.91 3.50 -9.31
C ASN A 45 8.73 3.40 -10.29
N ILE A 46 7.66 4.16 -10.04
CA ILE A 46 6.51 4.33 -10.93
C ILE A 46 6.14 5.81 -11.02
N ASP A 47 5.43 6.19 -12.08
CA ASP A 47 4.80 7.50 -12.18
C ASP A 47 3.40 7.52 -11.53
N TYR A 48 2.78 8.70 -11.57
CA TYR A 48 1.47 8.94 -10.99
C TYR A 48 0.37 8.11 -11.67
N GLU A 49 0.39 8.01 -12.99
CA GLU A 49 -0.63 7.29 -13.76
C GLU A 49 -0.59 5.79 -13.45
N HIS A 50 0.60 5.21 -13.38
CA HIS A 50 0.82 3.83 -13.00
C HIS A 50 0.36 3.56 -11.56
N ALA A 51 0.63 4.47 -10.62
CA ALA A 51 0.18 4.35 -9.24
C ALA A 51 -1.36 4.37 -9.15
N ILE A 52 -2.01 5.31 -9.82
CA ILE A 52 -3.48 5.41 -9.89
C ILE A 52 -4.09 4.16 -10.56
N LYS A 53 -3.48 3.68 -11.64
CA LYS A 53 -3.93 2.47 -12.34
C LYS A 53 -3.81 1.23 -11.45
N ALA A 54 -2.71 1.10 -10.70
CA ALA A 54 -2.50 -0.02 -9.78
C ALA A 54 -3.54 -0.04 -8.64
N LEU A 55 -3.83 1.14 -8.04
CA LEU A 55 -4.85 1.27 -7.00
C LEU A 55 -6.24 0.93 -7.55
N ASN A 56 -6.62 1.49 -8.71
CA ASN A 56 -7.92 1.21 -9.33
C ASN A 56 -8.08 -0.25 -9.75
N TYR A 57 -7.02 -0.87 -10.26
CA TYR A 57 -7.06 -2.28 -10.66
C TYR A 57 -7.33 -3.18 -9.45
N ALA A 58 -6.62 -2.97 -8.35
CA ALA A 58 -6.87 -3.72 -7.12
C ALA A 58 -8.30 -3.49 -6.58
N ARG A 59 -8.74 -2.22 -6.53
CA ARG A 59 -10.08 -1.84 -6.07
C ARG A 59 -11.21 -2.46 -6.89
N ASN A 60 -11.14 -2.37 -8.21
CA ASN A 60 -12.28 -2.67 -9.09
C ASN A 60 -12.23 -4.10 -9.67
N ALA A 61 -11.03 -4.65 -9.89
CA ALA A 61 -10.88 -5.94 -10.56
C ALA A 61 -10.52 -7.08 -9.59
N ILE A 62 -9.73 -6.81 -8.55
CA ILE A 62 -9.22 -7.84 -7.66
C ILE A 62 -10.11 -8.02 -6.42
N ILE A 63 -10.29 -6.98 -5.60
CA ILE A 63 -11.01 -7.06 -4.32
C ILE A 63 -12.42 -7.67 -4.46
N PRO A 64 -13.24 -7.32 -5.47
CA PRO A 64 -14.59 -7.88 -5.59
C PRO A 64 -14.59 -9.41 -5.77
N LYS A 65 -13.52 -9.97 -6.34
CA LYS A 65 -13.37 -11.40 -6.63
C LYS A 65 -12.74 -12.19 -5.48
N LEU A 66 -12.27 -11.52 -4.42
CA LEU A 66 -11.70 -12.21 -3.26
C LEU A 66 -12.82 -12.86 -2.43
N SER A 67 -12.52 -14.02 -1.85
CA SER A 67 -13.44 -14.81 -1.01
C SER A 67 -13.64 -14.23 0.40
N TYR A 68 -13.36 -12.94 0.60
CA TYR A 68 -13.60 -12.25 1.86
C TYR A 68 -15.07 -11.91 2.05
N ASN A 69 -15.48 -11.80 3.31
CA ASN A 69 -16.83 -11.34 3.66
C ASN A 69 -17.06 -9.90 3.13
N LYS A 70 -18.34 -9.53 3.04
CA LYS A 70 -18.76 -8.24 2.45
C LYS A 70 -18.13 -7.06 3.17
N ASP A 71 -18.19 -7.01 4.50
CA ASP A 71 -17.70 -5.90 5.31
C ASP A 71 -16.20 -5.66 5.13
N VAL A 72 -15.41 -6.74 5.04
CA VAL A 72 -13.97 -6.68 4.77
C VAL A 72 -13.71 -6.13 3.37
N LYS A 73 -14.43 -6.60 2.35
CA LYS A 73 -14.27 -6.09 0.98
C LYS A 73 -14.62 -4.61 0.90
N GLU A 74 -15.71 -4.19 1.52
CA GLU A 74 -16.10 -2.79 1.56
C GLU A 74 -15.08 -1.91 2.30
N GLY A 75 -14.54 -2.40 3.42
CA GLY A 75 -13.47 -1.72 4.14
C GLY A 75 -12.21 -1.54 3.29
N LEU A 76 -11.81 -2.57 2.54
CA LEU A 76 -10.68 -2.47 1.61
C LEU A 76 -10.98 -1.49 0.47
N ILE A 77 -12.16 -1.56 -0.16
CA ILE A 77 -12.55 -0.63 -1.23
C ILE A 77 -12.48 0.82 -0.74
N ARG A 78 -13.00 1.11 0.46
CA ARG A 78 -12.91 2.44 1.07
C ARG A 78 -11.47 2.90 1.27
N ALA A 79 -10.60 2.03 1.80
CA ALA A 79 -9.18 2.37 1.97
C ALA A 79 -8.49 2.69 0.64
N TYR A 80 -8.80 1.93 -0.42
CA TYR A 80 -8.27 2.23 -1.76
C TYR A 80 -8.80 3.54 -2.33
N ASP A 81 -10.07 3.87 -2.10
CA ASP A 81 -10.64 5.17 -2.50
C ASP A 81 -9.98 6.34 -1.79
N GLU A 82 -9.75 6.20 -0.48
CA GLU A 82 -9.01 7.20 0.29
C GLU A 82 -7.57 7.35 -0.20
N ALA A 83 -6.91 6.25 -0.57
CA ALA A 83 -5.55 6.28 -1.09
C ALA A 83 -5.48 6.98 -2.45
N ILE A 84 -6.45 6.74 -3.33
CA ILE A 84 -6.56 7.44 -4.62
C ILE A 84 -6.78 8.94 -4.40
N LYS A 85 -7.68 9.32 -3.48
CA LYS A 85 -7.94 10.73 -3.12
C LYS A 85 -6.69 11.39 -2.55
N LEU A 86 -5.98 10.71 -1.65
CA LEU A 86 -4.72 11.18 -1.06
C LEU A 86 -3.68 11.44 -2.15
N LEU A 87 -3.43 10.46 -3.02
CA LEU A 87 -2.47 10.57 -4.10
C LEU A 87 -2.83 11.71 -5.06
N THR A 88 -4.11 11.85 -5.40
CA THR A 88 -4.64 12.94 -6.25
C THR A 88 -4.53 14.32 -5.58
N LYS A 89 -4.61 14.39 -4.25
CA LYS A 89 -4.44 15.63 -3.50
C LYS A 89 -2.98 16.07 -3.41
N LEU A 90 -2.06 15.11 -3.21
CA LEU A 90 -0.65 15.40 -3.01
C LEU A 90 0.10 15.65 -4.33
N LYS A 91 -0.17 14.84 -5.38
CA LYS A 91 0.41 14.87 -6.75
C LYS A 91 1.94 14.95 -6.89
N SER A 92 2.67 14.99 -5.78
CA SER A 92 4.13 15.03 -5.72
C SER A 92 4.65 13.81 -4.97
N ARG A 93 5.75 13.25 -5.48
CA ARG A 93 6.42 12.10 -4.89
C ARG A 93 6.95 12.44 -3.50
N GLU A 94 7.52 13.63 -3.37
CA GLU A 94 8.08 14.18 -2.14
C GLU A 94 6.99 14.32 -1.08
N ARG A 95 5.85 14.91 -1.43
CA ARG A 95 4.72 15.08 -0.50
C ARG A 95 4.11 13.75 -0.06
N VAL A 96 4.04 12.76 -0.96
CA VAL A 96 3.59 11.40 -0.59
C VAL A 96 4.60 10.75 0.37
N LYS A 97 5.90 10.92 0.12
CA LYS A 97 6.95 10.43 1.02
C LYS A 97 6.85 11.07 2.40
N GLU A 98 6.74 12.38 2.48
CA GLU A 98 6.56 13.14 3.72
C GLU A 98 5.34 12.66 4.50
N TRP A 99 4.21 12.47 3.82
CA TRP A 99 3.00 11.95 4.44
C TRP A 99 3.21 10.55 5.02
N LEU A 100 3.84 9.64 4.27
CA LEU A 100 4.16 8.28 4.74
C LEU A 100 5.12 8.27 5.94
N LEU A 101 6.05 9.24 6.00
CA LEU A 101 6.97 9.43 7.12
C LEU A 101 6.28 10.06 8.33
N SER A 102 5.27 10.90 8.13
CA SER A 102 4.50 11.50 9.23
C SER A 102 3.66 10.48 10.00
N ASN A 103 3.34 9.34 9.39
CA ASN A 103 2.62 8.24 10.02
C ASN A 103 3.50 7.36 10.93
N GLY A 104 4.82 7.52 10.86
CA GLY A 104 5.78 6.79 11.69
C GLY A 104 7.10 6.50 10.99
N PRO A 105 8.07 5.90 11.70
CA PRO A 105 9.38 5.63 11.13
C PRO A 105 9.26 4.66 9.94
N PRO A 106 10.17 4.78 8.94
CA PRO A 106 10.22 3.86 7.80
C PRO A 106 10.16 2.40 8.24
N ARG A 107 9.54 1.55 7.40
CA ARG A 107 9.60 0.09 7.60
C ARG A 107 11.06 -0.33 7.64
N ARG A 108 11.43 -1.08 8.69
CA ARG A 108 12.77 -1.66 8.79
C ARG A 108 12.94 -2.70 7.69
N ILE A 109 14.04 -2.60 6.95
CA ILE A 109 14.51 -3.70 6.12
C ILE A 109 15.10 -4.70 7.10
N VAL A 110 14.35 -5.75 7.44
CA VAL A 110 14.90 -6.82 8.27
C VAL A 110 15.80 -7.66 7.38
N THR A 111 17.10 -7.55 7.58
CA THR A 111 18.10 -8.37 6.89
C THR A 111 18.31 -9.68 7.64
N LEU A 112 18.83 -10.72 6.97
CA LEU A 112 19.21 -11.98 7.65
C LEU A 112 20.16 -11.73 8.83
N THR A 113 21.04 -10.73 8.70
CA THR A 113 21.94 -10.25 9.75
C THR A 113 21.24 -9.70 10.99
N ASP A 114 20.03 -9.17 10.87
CA ASP A 114 19.23 -8.71 12.02
C ASP A 114 18.57 -9.87 12.76
N PHE A 115 18.27 -10.96 12.06
CA PHE A 115 17.71 -12.18 12.65
C PHE A 115 18.75 -12.99 13.42
N MET A 116 20.01 -13.00 12.98
CA MET A 116 21.08 -13.79 13.61
C MET A 116 21.72 -13.13 14.85
N LYS A 117 21.24 -11.95 15.26
CA LYS A 117 21.75 -11.21 16.44
C LYS A 117 20.88 -11.33 17.69
N ASN A 118 19.82 -12.14 17.67
CA ASN A 118 18.98 -12.45 18.83
C ASN A 118 19.08 -13.94 19.19
#